data_AF-A0A7C0ZL93-F1
#
_entry.id   AF-A0A7C0ZL93-F1
#
_cell.length_a   1.000
_cell.length_b   1.000
_cell.length_c   1.000
_cell.angle_alpha   90.00
_cell.angle_beta   90.00
_cell.angle_gamma   90.00
#
_symmetry.space_group_name_H-M   'P 1'
#
loop_
_entity.id
_entity.type
_entity.pdbx_description
1 polymer ?
#
loop_
_entity_poly.entity_id
_entity_poly.type
_entity_poly.pdbx_seq_one_letter_code
_entity_poly.pdbx_strand_id
1 'polypeptide(L)'
;ADNVYFNFAGGADLLQPIDIDFGTSTTEGGSGLDGTTQYANASTTFSQSQDGFPAGALSGVSVGRDGLISGVFCNGEIKPLAQLALAMFQSPWGLVKEGNNLWAETVESGNVSIGLPKTAGRGEIASNSLEQSNVDIATEFVRMISAQRAYQANARMITTSDELLNEVVNLKR
;
A
#
# COMPACT_ATOMS: atom_id res chain seq x y z
N ALA A 1 -18.15 28.93 -32.81
CA ALA A 1 -18.31 28.72 -31.36
C ALA A 1 -17.68 29.91 -30.66
N ASP A 2 -18.51 30.80 -30.11
CA ASP A 2 -18.01 31.87 -29.24
C ASP A 2 -17.70 31.23 -27.89
N ASN A 3 -16.43 31.24 -27.50
CA ASN A 3 -16.04 30.75 -26.19
C ASN A 3 -16.52 31.76 -25.15
N VAL A 4 -17.55 31.41 -24.40
CA VAL A 4 -18.05 32.24 -23.29
C VAL A 4 -17.14 32.00 -22.10
N TYR A 5 -16.35 33.02 -21.74
CA TYR A 5 -15.47 32.97 -20.57
C TYR A 5 -16.23 33.38 -19.32
N PHE A 6 -16.28 32.50 -18.33
CA PHE A 6 -16.88 32.78 -17.03
C PHE A 6 -15.78 33.01 -15.99
N ASN A 7 -15.97 34.04 -15.15
CA ASN A 7 -15.11 34.27 -13.98
C ASN A 7 -15.82 33.72 -12.74
N PHE A 8 -15.38 32.57 -12.27
CA PHE A 8 -15.93 31.94 -11.08
C PHE A 8 -15.25 32.48 -9.82
N ALA A 9 -16.02 33.16 -8.96
CA ALA A 9 -15.57 33.53 -7.63
C ALA A 9 -15.48 32.27 -6.75
N GLY A 10 -14.32 31.60 -6.71
CA GLY A 10 -14.17 30.38 -5.92
C GLY A 10 -12.92 29.52 -6.13
N GLY A 11 -11.91 29.99 -6.88
CA GLY A 11 -10.66 29.26 -7.07
C GLY A 11 -10.62 28.29 -8.26
N ALA A 12 -11.57 28.41 -9.20
CA ALA A 12 -11.37 27.82 -10.52
C ALA A 12 -10.37 28.66 -11.33
N ASP A 13 -9.59 28.03 -12.21
CA ASP A 13 -8.66 28.74 -13.09
C ASP A 13 -9.39 29.78 -13.95
N LEU A 14 -8.75 30.94 -14.15
CA LEU A 14 -9.32 32.00 -14.99
C LEU A 14 -9.39 31.51 -16.45
N LEU A 15 -10.47 31.87 -17.16
CA LEU A 15 -10.71 31.56 -18.58
C LEU A 15 -10.96 30.08 -18.91
N GLN A 16 -11.61 29.32 -18.04
CA GLN A 16 -12.03 27.96 -18.38
C GLN A 16 -13.08 27.97 -19.52
N PRO A 17 -12.87 27.19 -20.60
CA PRO A 17 -13.87 27.02 -21.64
C PRO A 17 -15.01 26.15 -21.09
N ILE A 18 -16.21 26.68 -21.06
CA ILE A 18 -17.42 25.90 -20.78
C ILE A 18 -18.05 25.58 -22.11
N ASP A 19 -18.14 24.29 -22.42
CA ASP A 19 -18.96 23.82 -23.53
C ASP A 19 -20.38 23.62 -23.02
N ILE A 20 -21.33 24.34 -23.62
CA ILE A 20 -22.75 24.20 -23.31
C ILE A 20 -23.38 23.51 -24.50
N ASP A 21 -23.50 22.19 -24.40
CA ASP A 21 -24.11 21.37 -25.44
C ASP A 21 -25.64 21.31 -25.24
N PHE A 22 -26.38 21.85 -26.21
CA PHE A 22 -27.85 21.76 -26.29
C PHE A 22 -28.32 20.74 -27.34
N GLY A 23 -27.43 19.90 -27.85
CA GLY A 23 -27.66 18.96 -28.94
C GLY A 23 -27.08 19.41 -30.28
N THR A 24 -27.26 18.61 -31.34
CA THR A 24 -26.66 18.89 -32.64
C THR A 24 -27.23 20.18 -33.26
N SER A 25 -26.35 21.11 -33.64
CA SER A 25 -26.75 22.39 -34.24
C SER A 25 -27.37 22.21 -35.62
N THR A 26 -28.36 23.05 -35.96
CA THR A 26 -28.96 23.12 -37.29
C THR A 26 -27.97 23.50 -38.39
N THR A 27 -26.81 24.07 -38.03
CA THR A 27 -25.73 24.42 -38.97
C THR A 27 -24.82 23.23 -39.30
N GLU A 28 -24.81 22.21 -38.45
CA GLU A 28 -24.00 20.98 -38.60
C GLU A 28 -24.84 19.77 -39.07
N GLY A 29 -26.08 20.01 -39.52
CA GLY A 29 -27.01 18.98 -40.00
C GLY A 29 -27.90 18.36 -38.90
N GLY A 30 -27.88 18.94 -37.71
CA GLY A 30 -28.69 18.55 -36.56
C GLY A 30 -30.10 19.14 -36.50
N SER A 31 -30.94 18.61 -35.61
CA SER A 31 -32.31 19.11 -35.42
C SER A 31 -32.38 20.35 -34.51
N GLY A 32 -31.32 20.63 -33.73
CA GLY A 32 -31.32 21.64 -32.66
C GLY A 32 -32.27 21.35 -31.50
N LEU A 33 -32.94 20.19 -31.52
CA LEU A 33 -33.94 19.76 -30.54
C LEU A 33 -33.47 18.56 -29.71
N ASP A 34 -32.27 18.03 -29.96
CA ASP A 34 -31.82 16.80 -29.31
C ASP A 34 -31.65 16.96 -27.78
N GLY A 35 -31.36 18.19 -27.32
CA GLY A 35 -31.27 18.53 -25.90
C GLY A 35 -32.58 19.06 -25.29
N THR A 36 -33.67 19.22 -26.04
CA THR A 36 -34.92 19.80 -25.51
C THR A 36 -36.18 19.20 -26.15
N THR A 37 -37.14 18.77 -25.33
CA THR A 37 -38.43 18.24 -25.78
C THR A 37 -39.56 19.22 -25.46
N GLN A 38 -40.44 19.48 -26.41
CA GLN A 38 -41.61 20.33 -26.21
C GLN A 38 -42.88 19.49 -25.99
N TYR A 39 -43.44 19.58 -24.79
CA TYR A 39 -44.76 19.02 -24.44
C TYR A 39 -45.71 20.13 -23.98
N ALA A 40 -47.02 19.89 -24.00
CA ALA A 40 -48.04 20.82 -23.52
C ALA A 40 -48.11 20.89 -21.97
N ASN A 41 -46.95 21.08 -21.33
CA ASN A 41 -46.77 21.24 -19.89
C ASN A 41 -45.85 22.44 -19.62
N ALA A 42 -45.80 22.89 -18.36
CA ALA A 42 -44.82 23.89 -17.94
C ALA A 42 -43.38 23.37 -18.16
N SER A 43 -42.47 24.26 -18.59
CA SER A 43 -41.07 23.91 -18.84
C SER A 43 -40.39 23.43 -17.56
N THR A 44 -39.75 22.26 -17.59
CA THR A 44 -38.97 21.70 -16.49
C THR A 44 -37.66 21.12 -17.00
N THR A 45 -36.59 21.26 -16.20
CA THR A 45 -35.30 20.63 -16.49
C THR A 45 -35.35 19.16 -16.09
N PHE A 46 -35.24 18.26 -17.06
CA PHE A 46 -35.34 16.81 -16.81
C PHE A 46 -34.01 16.21 -16.30
N SER A 47 -32.88 16.65 -16.85
CA SER A 47 -31.55 16.24 -16.41
C SER A 47 -30.55 17.38 -16.58
N GLN A 48 -29.59 17.45 -15.66
CA GLN A 48 -28.45 18.36 -15.73
C GLN A 48 -27.22 17.58 -15.24
N SER A 49 -26.15 17.62 -16.01
CA SER A 49 -24.86 17.03 -15.65
C SER A 49 -23.78 18.11 -15.81
N GLN A 50 -22.82 18.09 -14.90
CA GLN A 50 -21.67 18.98 -14.90
C GLN A 50 -20.47 18.16 -14.40
N ASP A 51 -19.31 18.36 -15.03
CA ASP A 51 -18.04 17.73 -14.70
C ASP A 51 -17.05 18.67 -13.99
N GLY A 52 -17.43 19.94 -13.82
CA GLY A 52 -16.66 20.95 -13.09
C GLY A 52 -16.77 20.80 -11.57
N PHE A 53 -15.64 20.96 -10.88
CA PHE A 53 -15.54 20.97 -9.42
C PHE A 53 -14.75 22.21 -8.93
N PRO A 54 -15.09 22.77 -7.76
CA PRO A 54 -14.32 23.87 -7.17
C PRO A 54 -12.93 23.38 -6.73
N ALA A 55 -12.01 24.31 -6.48
CA ALA A 55 -10.73 23.97 -5.89
C ALA A 55 -10.93 23.30 -4.51
N GLY A 56 -10.31 22.15 -4.32
CA GLY A 56 -10.35 21.40 -3.08
C GLY A 56 -8.98 21.28 -2.45
N ALA A 57 -8.90 21.46 -1.14
CA ALA A 57 -7.75 21.05 -0.35
C ALA A 57 -7.83 19.55 -0.02
N LEU A 58 -6.67 18.92 0.19
CA LEU A 58 -6.60 17.53 0.60
C LEU A 58 -7.21 17.39 2.01
N SER A 59 -8.27 16.59 2.12
CA SER A 59 -9.02 16.34 3.37
C SER A 59 -8.57 15.04 4.04
N GLY A 60 -8.24 14.02 3.24
CA GLY A 60 -7.78 12.74 3.75
C GLY A 60 -6.98 11.95 2.72
N VAL A 61 -6.32 10.90 3.19
CA VAL A 61 -5.58 9.94 2.35
C VAL A 61 -6.10 8.55 2.67
N SER A 62 -6.34 7.78 1.64
CA SER A 62 -6.69 6.36 1.73
C SER A 62 -5.68 5.54 0.94
N VAL A 63 -5.38 4.35 1.42
CA VAL A 63 -4.52 3.38 0.72
C VAL A 63 -5.39 2.20 0.34
N GLY A 64 -5.40 1.84 -0.94
CA GLY A 64 -6.09 0.66 -1.45
C GLY A 64 -5.30 -0.63 -1.18
N ARG A 65 -5.97 -1.79 -1.34
CA ARG A 65 -5.31 -3.12 -1.20
C ARG A 65 -4.34 -3.44 -2.34
N ASP A 66 -4.48 -2.73 -3.44
CA ASP A 66 -3.57 -2.67 -4.57
C ASP A 66 -2.38 -1.73 -4.33
N GLY A 67 -2.32 -1.04 -3.18
CA GLY A 67 -1.28 -0.07 -2.84
C GLY A 67 -1.48 1.30 -3.48
N LEU A 68 -2.62 1.55 -4.12
CA LEU A 68 -2.93 2.87 -4.67
C LEU A 68 -3.25 3.84 -3.53
N ILE A 69 -2.48 4.91 -3.44
CA ILE A 69 -2.66 5.98 -2.47
C ILE A 69 -3.56 7.03 -3.12
N SER A 70 -4.79 7.14 -2.63
CA SER A 70 -5.80 8.07 -3.13
C SER A 70 -6.03 9.20 -2.13
N GLY A 71 -6.00 10.44 -2.61
CA GLY A 71 -6.35 11.62 -1.84
C GLY A 71 -7.83 11.92 -1.96
N VAL A 72 -8.49 12.13 -0.83
CA VAL A 72 -9.87 12.61 -0.74
C VAL A 72 -9.82 14.11 -0.53
N PHE A 73 -10.40 14.88 -1.45
CA PHE A 73 -10.39 16.33 -1.41
C PHE A 73 -11.69 16.88 -0.84
N CYS A 74 -11.66 18.08 -0.27
CA CYS A 74 -12.85 18.71 0.35
C CYS A 74 -13.93 19.10 -0.67
N ASN A 75 -13.62 19.09 -1.96
CA ASN A 75 -14.56 19.29 -3.06
C ASN A 75 -15.29 18.00 -3.48
N GLY A 76 -15.06 16.88 -2.78
CA GLY A 76 -15.70 15.59 -3.05
C GLY A 76 -14.95 14.70 -4.06
N GLU A 77 -13.89 15.21 -4.67
CA GLU A 77 -13.06 14.46 -5.62
C GLU A 77 -12.12 13.49 -4.92
N ILE A 78 -11.95 12.32 -5.52
CA ILE A 78 -10.95 11.33 -5.10
C ILE A 78 -9.95 11.17 -6.25
N LYS A 79 -8.70 11.55 -6.01
CA LYS A 79 -7.66 11.44 -7.04
C LYS A 79 -6.55 10.49 -6.60
N PRO A 80 -6.06 9.61 -7.49
CA PRO A 80 -4.86 8.83 -7.21
C PRO A 80 -3.65 9.76 -7.13
N LEU A 81 -2.89 9.66 -6.04
CA LEU A 81 -1.72 10.50 -5.78
C LEU A 81 -0.41 9.74 -6.02
N ALA A 82 -0.34 8.50 -5.54
CA ALA A 82 0.86 7.68 -5.60
C ALA A 82 0.51 6.19 -5.57
N GLN A 83 1.51 5.35 -5.83
CA GLN A 83 1.37 3.91 -5.85
C GLN A 83 2.52 3.28 -5.08
N LEU A 84 2.20 2.42 -4.12
CA LEU A 84 3.20 1.67 -3.38
C LEU A 84 3.79 0.56 -4.26
N ALA A 85 5.11 0.40 -4.22
CA ALA A 85 5.82 -0.67 -4.89
C ALA A 85 6.32 -1.70 -3.88
N LEU A 86 6.25 -2.98 -4.25
CA LEU A 86 6.74 -4.09 -3.45
C LEU A 86 7.94 -4.74 -4.13
N ALA A 87 8.99 -4.95 -3.34
CA ALA A 87 10.18 -5.70 -3.74
C ALA A 87 10.01 -7.18 -3.38
N MET A 88 10.33 -8.06 -4.32
CA MET A 88 10.39 -9.50 -4.11
C MET A 88 11.79 -10.00 -4.47
N PHE A 89 12.34 -10.86 -3.63
CA PHE A 89 13.63 -11.51 -3.85
C PHE A 89 13.42 -12.98 -4.15
N GLN A 90 14.33 -13.59 -4.93
CA GLN A 90 14.26 -15.02 -5.25
C GLN A 90 14.47 -15.87 -3.99
N SER A 91 15.42 -15.48 -3.15
CA SER A 91 15.70 -16.14 -1.86
C SER A 91 15.63 -15.14 -0.71
N PRO A 92 14.51 -15.11 0.06
CA PRO A 92 14.39 -14.26 1.23
C PRO A 92 15.42 -14.57 2.33
N TRP A 93 15.88 -15.82 2.41
CA TRP A 93 16.86 -16.28 3.40
C TRP A 93 18.28 -15.78 3.12
N GLY A 94 18.56 -15.34 1.88
CA GLY A 94 19.83 -14.74 1.50
C GLY A 94 19.95 -13.27 1.88
N LEU A 95 18.88 -12.63 2.36
CA LEU A 95 18.92 -11.23 2.75
C LEU A 95 19.73 -11.05 4.04
N VAL A 96 20.52 -9.98 4.10
CA VAL A 96 21.27 -9.63 5.32
C VAL A 96 20.46 -8.64 6.15
N LYS A 97 20.40 -8.85 7.46
CA LYS A 97 19.68 -7.97 8.38
C LYS A 97 20.55 -6.76 8.72
N GLU A 98 20.09 -5.56 8.38
CA GLU A 98 20.76 -4.30 8.72
C GLU A 98 20.35 -3.76 10.11
N GLY A 99 19.29 -4.32 10.69
CA GLY A 99 18.71 -3.87 11.95
C GLY A 99 17.43 -3.06 11.74
N ASN A 100 16.71 -2.71 12.81
CA ASN A 100 15.43 -1.96 12.73
C ASN A 100 14.39 -2.56 11.76
N ASN A 101 14.35 -3.89 11.62
CA ASN A 101 13.53 -4.63 10.65
C ASN A 101 13.87 -4.35 9.17
N LEU A 102 15.02 -3.74 8.88
CA LEU A 102 15.54 -3.54 7.55
C LEU A 102 16.40 -4.73 7.11
N TRP A 103 16.33 -4.99 5.82
CA TRP A 103 17.04 -6.06 5.13
C TRP A 103 17.69 -5.50 3.86
N ALA A 104 18.92 -5.92 3.60
CA ALA A 104 19.66 -5.56 2.40
C ALA A 104 19.86 -6.76 1.47
N GLU A 105 19.91 -6.45 0.18
CA GLU A 105 20.19 -7.39 -0.89
C GLU A 105 21.63 -7.93 -0.79
N THR A 106 21.79 -9.21 -1.09
CA THR A 106 23.08 -9.87 -1.20
C THR A 106 23.15 -10.70 -2.48
N VAL A 107 24.33 -11.23 -2.79
CA VAL A 107 24.51 -12.16 -3.91
C VAL A 107 23.64 -13.41 -3.73
N GLU A 108 23.43 -13.87 -2.48
CA GLU A 108 22.65 -15.07 -2.16
C GLU A 108 21.14 -14.82 -2.21
N SER A 109 20.66 -13.57 -2.02
CA SER A 109 19.23 -13.25 -2.17
C SER A 109 18.78 -13.22 -3.63
N GLY A 110 19.73 -13.01 -4.54
CA GLY A 110 19.49 -12.71 -5.95
C GLY A 110 18.93 -11.29 -6.14
N ASN A 111 18.72 -10.94 -7.42
CA ASN A 111 18.30 -9.59 -7.81
C ASN A 111 16.91 -9.23 -7.29
N VAL A 112 16.74 -7.97 -6.90
CA VAL A 112 15.45 -7.41 -6.51
C VAL A 112 14.47 -7.34 -7.69
N SER A 113 13.23 -7.81 -7.49
CA SER A 113 12.12 -7.69 -8.44
C SER A 113 11.04 -6.76 -7.89
N ILE A 114 11.04 -5.51 -8.35
CA ILE A 114 10.08 -4.49 -7.93
C ILE A 114 8.83 -4.54 -8.80
N GLY A 115 7.65 -4.42 -8.19
CA GLY A 115 6.39 -4.35 -8.93
C GLY A 115 5.22 -3.91 -8.06
N LEU A 116 4.02 -3.94 -8.66
CA LEU A 116 2.79 -3.54 -8.00
C LEU A 116 2.30 -4.64 -7.03
N PRO A 117 1.65 -4.29 -5.91
CA PRO A 117 0.91 -5.25 -5.10
C PRO A 117 -0.10 -6.04 -5.93
N LYS A 118 -0.43 -7.26 -5.49
CA LYS A 118 -1.30 -8.22 -6.22
C LYS A 118 -0.81 -8.67 -7.60
N THR A 119 0.40 -8.30 -8.04
CA THR A 119 0.94 -8.71 -9.33
C THR A 119 2.10 -9.70 -9.20
N ALA A 120 2.20 -10.65 -10.13
CA ALA A 120 3.29 -11.63 -10.21
C ALA A 120 3.61 -12.34 -8.87
N GLY A 121 2.57 -12.77 -8.14
CA GLY A 121 2.71 -13.49 -6.87
C GLY A 121 2.97 -12.61 -5.64
N ARG A 122 3.03 -11.28 -5.80
CA ARG A 122 3.13 -10.35 -4.66
C ARG A 122 1.82 -10.29 -3.89
N GLY A 123 1.95 -10.15 -2.57
CA GLY A 123 0.82 -10.01 -1.66
C GLY A 123 0.01 -8.73 -1.89
N GLU A 124 -1.08 -8.61 -1.15
CA GLU A 124 -1.89 -7.38 -1.10
C GLU A 124 -1.53 -6.52 0.11
N ILE A 125 -1.87 -5.24 0.04
CA ILE A 125 -1.67 -4.31 1.15
C ILE A 125 -2.89 -4.35 2.06
N ALA A 126 -2.68 -4.52 3.36
CA ALA A 126 -3.71 -4.36 4.37
C ALA A 126 -3.61 -2.96 4.98
N SER A 127 -4.41 -2.02 4.47
CA SER A 127 -4.41 -0.64 4.93
C SER A 127 -4.87 -0.52 6.38
N ASN A 128 -4.26 0.42 7.11
CA ASN A 128 -4.55 0.68 8.53
C ASN A 128 -4.40 -0.56 9.44
N SER A 129 -3.51 -1.48 9.07
CA SER A 129 -3.18 -2.68 9.85
C SER A 129 -1.68 -2.72 10.15
N LEU A 130 -1.31 -3.43 11.21
CA LEU A 130 0.08 -3.62 11.63
C LEU A 130 0.38 -5.12 11.70
N GLU A 131 1.40 -5.57 10.98
CA GLU A 131 1.87 -6.95 11.04
C GLU A 131 2.51 -7.25 12.40
N GLN A 132 1.99 -8.27 13.08
CA GLN A 132 2.51 -8.72 14.37
C GLN A 132 3.65 -9.71 14.19
N SER A 133 4.49 -9.84 15.23
CA SER A 133 5.54 -10.85 15.24
C SER A 133 4.94 -12.25 15.14
N ASN A 134 5.56 -13.10 14.32
CA ASN A 134 5.19 -14.50 14.17
C ASN A 134 5.72 -15.40 15.32
N VAL A 135 6.26 -14.80 16.39
CA VAL A 135 6.95 -15.50 17.48
C VAL A 135 5.99 -15.75 18.63
N ASP A 136 5.86 -17.01 19.05
CA ASP A 136 5.21 -17.38 20.30
C ASP A 136 6.22 -17.43 21.45
N ILE A 137 6.03 -16.49 22.38
CA ILE A 137 6.91 -16.29 23.53
C ILE A 137 6.96 -17.53 24.43
N ALA A 138 5.85 -18.26 24.61
CA ALA A 138 5.83 -19.43 25.48
C ALA A 138 6.70 -20.56 24.92
N THR A 139 6.57 -20.83 23.62
CA THR A 139 7.37 -21.83 22.91
C THR A 139 8.85 -21.45 22.90
N GLU A 140 9.18 -20.18 22.65
CA GLU A 140 10.57 -19.72 22.69
C GLU A 140 11.19 -19.80 24.08
N PHE A 141 10.43 -19.54 25.15
CA PHE A 141 10.92 -19.76 26.52
C PHE A 141 11.20 -21.23 26.81
N VAL A 142 10.33 -22.16 26.38
CA VAL A 142 10.58 -23.60 26.55
C VAL A 142 11.82 -24.04 25.79
N ARG A 143 12.02 -23.55 24.56
CA ARG A 143 13.25 -23.80 23.78
C ARG A 143 14.49 -23.29 24.52
N MET A 144 14.42 -22.08 25.08
CA MET A 144 15.52 -21.48 25.84
C MET A 144 15.85 -22.29 27.11
N ILE A 145 14.83 -22.69 27.89
CA ILE A 145 15.02 -23.56 29.06
C ILE A 145 15.61 -24.92 28.66
N SER A 146 15.17 -25.49 27.54
CA SER A 146 15.69 -26.77 27.05
C SER A 146 17.16 -26.66 26.65
N ALA A 147 17.53 -25.59 25.95
CA ALA A 147 18.93 -25.29 25.61
C ALA A 147 19.79 -25.08 26.86
N GLN A 148 19.28 -24.37 27.87
CA GLN A 148 19.97 -24.19 29.15
C GLN A 148 20.17 -25.52 29.90
N ARG A 149 19.16 -26.39 29.95
CA ARG A 149 19.28 -27.73 30.54
C ARG A 149 20.28 -28.60 29.79
N ALA A 150 20.29 -28.55 28.46
CA ALA A 150 21.28 -29.24 27.65
C ALA A 150 22.71 -28.75 27.95
N TYR A 151 22.90 -27.43 28.08
CA TYR A 151 24.19 -26.86 28.47
C TYR A 151 24.63 -27.32 29.87
N GLN A 152 23.72 -27.33 30.86
CA GLN A 152 24.01 -27.82 32.20
C GLN A 152 24.36 -29.32 32.22
N ALA A 153 23.66 -30.13 31.42
CA ALA A 153 23.97 -31.55 31.28
C ALA A 153 25.38 -31.75 30.67
N ASN A 154 25.71 -31.01 29.62
CA ASN A 154 27.04 -31.04 29.00
C ASN A 154 28.12 -30.59 29.99
N ALA A 155 27.89 -29.53 30.76
CA ALA A 155 28.83 -29.06 31.78
C ALA A 155 29.08 -30.10 32.88
N ARG A 156 28.01 -30.75 33.38
CA ARG A 156 28.15 -31.83 34.37
C ARG A 156 28.92 -33.02 33.79
N MET A 157 28.64 -33.40 32.55
CA MET A 157 29.37 -34.48 31.87
C MET A 157 30.88 -34.20 31.82
N ILE A 158 31.27 -32.95 31.54
CA ILE A 158 32.67 -32.51 31.57
C ILE A 158 33.23 -32.63 32.99
N THR A 159 32.57 -32.05 34.00
CA THR A 159 33.06 -32.12 35.39
C THR A 159 33.24 -33.55 35.87
N THR A 160 32.27 -34.43 35.60
CA THR A 160 32.39 -35.85 35.97
C THR A 160 33.52 -36.54 35.22
N SER A 161 33.78 -36.16 33.97
CA SER A 161 34.91 -36.69 33.20
C SER A 161 36.25 -36.23 33.78
N ASP A 162 36.34 -34.97 34.21
CA ASP A 162 37.53 -34.41 34.86
C ASP A 162 37.80 -35.05 36.23
N GLU A 163 36.75 -35.32 37.01
CA GLU A 163 36.85 -36.05 38.29
C GLU A 163 37.39 -37.47 38.08
N LEU A 164 36.86 -38.20 37.09
CA LEU A 164 37.35 -39.54 36.76
C LEU A 164 38.81 -39.52 36.28
N LEU A 165 39.20 -38.53 35.48
CA LEU A 165 40.59 -38.36 35.03
C LEU A 165 41.54 -38.12 36.20
N ASN A 166 41.16 -37.26 37.16
CA ASN A 166 41.96 -37.02 38.35
C ASN A 166 42.14 -38.29 39.19
N GLU A 167 41.09 -39.09 39.35
CA GLU A 167 41.17 -40.34 40.11
C GLU A 167 42.11 -41.37 39.44
N VAL A 168 42.06 -41.48 38.11
CA VAL A 168 42.97 -42.36 37.34
C VAL A 168 44.43 -41.91 37.48
N VAL A 169 44.70 -40.60 37.49
CA VAL A 169 46.06 -40.07 37.69
C VAL A 169 46.57 -40.40 39.10
N ASN A 170 45.72 -40.31 40.11
CA ASN A 170 46.06 -40.63 41.50
C ASN A 170 46.30 -42.13 41.74
N LEU A 171 45.67 -43.01 40.95
CA LEU A 171 45.89 -44.46 40.98
C LEU A 171 47.26 -44.91 40.44
N LYS A 172 47.98 -44.07 39.68
CA LYS A 172 49.30 -44.39 39.10
C LYS A 172 50.47 -44.19 40.09
N ARG A 173 50.19 -44.02 41.39
CA ARG A 173 51.19 -43.72 42.41
C ARG A 173 51.42 -44.88 43.36
#